data_AF-A0A2V6CUY3-F1
#
_entry.id   AF-A0A2V6CUY3-F1
#
_cell.length_a   1.000
_cell.length_b   1.000
_cell.length_c   1.000
_cell.angle_alpha   90.00
_cell.angle_beta   90.00
_cell.angle_gamma   90.00
#
_symmetry.space_group_name_H-M   'P 1'
#
loop_
_entity.id
_entity.type
_entity.pdbx_description
1 polymer ?
#
loop_
_entity_poly.entity_id
_entity_poly.type
_entity_poly.pdbx_seq_one_letter_code
_entity_poly.pdbx_strand_id
1 'polypeptide(L)'
;NRRPASWTTNDNSKTYGDQDPNPLTTGGTVAPGTGTGFLVADGVTAAYSRAGGETVLGGPYHISATLAPAAVLSNYAITNTGASFTINTRPATWTTNANSKTYGEVDPNPLTTGSGSNFVAADSVTATYNRTAGETVLGGPYHITATLAPASVLSNYSITNGGGSFTINTRPATWTTNANSKTYGSQDPNPLTTGSGVPPASATGFLVADGVTATYSRAAGETVPGSPYHISATLAPAGVLSNYSITNVGANFTINKAHLTVTANDKTKVFDNTPYSPFATTLSGFVNGETDSGLRSAGALSGAAAFTGDAISAYLPGTYTITPTIGTLAATNYDFIPFTNGKLSITYGTCGGSVPSILPPINSDGTSVYQRKGGSTIPVKFQVCDAFGNPISNPAAVFGPNGGATITMLSAVRGTVDTVNEVGVNTIPDAGFRYSGGQWIFNMATTNLTAATTYTFRINLAYDPSSITFKIGVK
;
A
#
# COMPACT_ATOMS: atom_id res chain seq x y z
N ASN A 1 32.25 -49.92 -103.68
CA ASN A 1 32.66 -49.65 -102.28
C ASN A 1 32.24 -48.24 -101.89
N ARG A 2 31.50 -48.08 -100.78
CA ARG A 2 31.11 -46.76 -100.26
C ARG A 2 32.30 -46.15 -99.50
N ARG A 3 32.54 -44.85 -99.64
CA ARG A 3 33.65 -44.14 -98.96
C ARG A 3 33.34 -43.93 -97.48
N PRO A 4 34.24 -44.22 -96.53
CA PRO A 4 34.00 -43.90 -95.12
C PRO A 4 33.89 -42.39 -94.90
N ALA A 5 32.86 -41.96 -94.19
CA ALA A 5 32.71 -40.59 -93.72
C ALA A 5 32.05 -40.57 -92.35
N SER A 6 32.28 -39.51 -91.57
CA SER A 6 31.62 -39.33 -90.28
C SER A 6 31.13 -37.90 -90.13
N TRP A 7 29.99 -37.74 -89.45
CA TRP A 7 29.50 -36.46 -89.00
C TRP A 7 29.49 -36.42 -87.48
N THR A 8 30.27 -35.53 -86.89
CA THR A 8 30.30 -35.31 -85.45
C THR A 8 29.40 -34.14 -85.10
N THR A 9 28.40 -34.41 -84.27
CA THR A 9 27.51 -33.40 -83.70
C THR A 9 28.03 -33.03 -82.31
N ASN A 10 28.05 -31.75 -81.97
CA ASN A 10 28.47 -31.32 -80.64
C ASN A 10 27.29 -31.37 -79.67
N ASP A 11 27.58 -31.79 -78.43
CA ASP A 11 26.64 -31.67 -77.33
C ASP A 11 26.25 -30.21 -77.10
N ASN A 12 25.07 -29.99 -76.53
CA ASN A 12 24.65 -28.65 -76.13
C ASN A 12 23.77 -28.72 -74.89
N SER A 13 23.45 -27.56 -74.32
CA SER A 13 22.56 -27.50 -73.16
C SER A 13 21.77 -26.21 -73.12
N LYS A 14 20.74 -26.19 -72.27
CA LYS A 14 20.05 -24.98 -71.86
C LYS A 14 19.67 -25.05 -70.39
N THR A 15 19.25 -23.93 -69.82
CA THR A 15 18.60 -23.91 -68.51
C THR A 15 17.11 -24.18 -68.69
N TYR A 16 16.50 -24.93 -67.78
CA TYR A 16 15.07 -25.24 -67.82
C TYR A 16 14.20 -24.00 -68.02
N GLY A 17 13.27 -24.04 -68.99
CA GLY A 17 12.35 -22.93 -69.30
C GLY A 17 12.94 -21.83 -70.19
N ASP A 18 14.25 -21.88 -70.49
CA ASP A 18 14.81 -21.04 -71.55
C ASP A 18 14.49 -21.65 -72.92
N GLN A 19 14.50 -20.79 -73.96
CA GLN A 19 14.37 -21.25 -75.33
C GLN A 19 15.59 -22.11 -75.73
N ASP A 20 15.38 -23.04 -76.67
CA ASP A 20 16.48 -23.82 -77.22
C ASP A 20 17.54 -22.89 -77.85
N PRO A 21 18.84 -23.17 -77.68
CA PRO A 21 19.89 -22.41 -78.34
C PRO A 21 19.70 -22.41 -79.86
N ASN A 22 19.97 -21.28 -80.51
CA ASN A 22 20.02 -21.19 -81.97
C ASN A 22 21.41 -20.64 -82.39
N PRO A 23 22.28 -21.46 -83.02
CA PRO A 23 22.04 -22.84 -83.48
C PRO A 23 21.93 -23.88 -82.35
N LEU A 24 21.20 -24.99 -82.61
CA LEU A 24 20.89 -26.05 -81.63
C LEU A 24 22.12 -26.79 -81.10
N THR A 25 23.23 -26.71 -81.82
CA THR A 25 24.53 -27.25 -81.44
C THR A 25 25.53 -26.11 -81.44
N THR A 26 26.45 -26.09 -80.47
CA THR A 26 27.51 -25.07 -80.42
C THR A 26 28.87 -25.74 -80.27
N GLY A 27 29.90 -25.12 -80.86
CA GLY A 27 31.26 -25.60 -80.84
C GLY A 27 32.25 -24.45 -81.00
N GLY A 28 32.13 -23.40 -80.18
CA GLY A 28 33.01 -22.22 -80.28
C GLY A 28 33.08 -21.66 -81.71
N THR A 29 34.26 -21.21 -82.14
CA THR A 29 34.54 -20.67 -83.48
C THR A 29 34.48 -21.71 -84.63
N VAL A 30 34.00 -22.93 -84.37
CA VAL A 30 33.86 -24.00 -85.36
C VAL A 30 32.37 -24.24 -85.66
N ALA A 31 32.07 -24.56 -86.92
CA ALA A 31 30.72 -24.87 -87.41
C ALA A 31 29.96 -25.88 -86.51
N PRO A 32 28.60 -25.84 -86.46
CA PRO A 32 27.71 -26.60 -85.55
C PRO A 32 27.85 -28.15 -85.57
N GLY A 33 28.74 -28.66 -86.40
CA GLY A 33 29.24 -30.03 -86.44
C GLY A 33 30.33 -30.09 -87.50
N THR A 34 31.10 -31.18 -87.53
CA THR A 34 32.14 -31.36 -88.55
C THR A 34 31.97 -32.67 -89.28
N GLY A 35 31.93 -32.57 -90.62
CA GLY A 35 31.96 -33.73 -91.50
C GLY A 35 33.40 -34.05 -91.88
N THR A 36 33.83 -35.30 -91.70
CA THR A 36 35.13 -35.80 -92.16
C THR A 36 34.93 -36.93 -93.16
N GLY A 37 35.84 -37.04 -94.14
CA GLY A 37 35.76 -38.07 -95.18
C GLY A 37 34.82 -37.76 -96.35
N PHE A 38 34.04 -36.68 -96.31
CA PHE A 38 33.25 -36.18 -97.46
C PHE A 38 34.13 -35.43 -98.47
N LEU A 39 33.78 -35.49 -99.76
CA LEU A 39 34.37 -34.62 -100.79
C LEU A 39 33.80 -33.21 -100.67
N VAL A 40 34.66 -32.20 -100.79
CA VAL A 40 34.25 -30.78 -100.70
C VAL A 40 33.21 -30.43 -101.78
N ALA A 41 33.34 -30.99 -102.98
CA ALA A 41 32.42 -30.77 -104.10
C ALA A 41 30.99 -31.31 -103.86
N ASP A 42 30.83 -32.24 -102.91
CA ASP A 42 29.52 -32.84 -102.59
C ASP A 42 28.67 -31.96 -101.66
N GLY A 43 29.26 -30.88 -101.10
CA GLY A 43 28.53 -29.84 -100.38
C GLY A 43 27.71 -30.35 -99.19
N VAL A 44 28.17 -31.40 -98.50
CA VAL A 44 27.39 -32.03 -97.41
C VAL A 44 27.23 -31.07 -96.23
N THR A 45 25.98 -30.82 -95.85
CA THR A 45 25.56 -29.98 -94.72
C THR A 45 24.67 -30.78 -93.78
N ALA A 46 24.43 -30.26 -92.57
CA ALA A 46 23.52 -30.86 -91.59
C ALA A 46 22.47 -29.85 -91.11
N ALA A 47 21.23 -30.32 -91.01
CA ALA A 47 20.18 -29.68 -90.23
C ALA A 47 20.01 -30.43 -88.90
N TYR A 48 19.94 -29.68 -87.80
CA TYR A 48 19.87 -30.27 -86.47
C TYR A 48 18.46 -30.18 -85.90
N SER A 49 18.00 -31.27 -85.29
CA SER A 49 16.80 -31.33 -84.47
C SER A 49 17.12 -32.07 -83.19
N ARG A 50 16.30 -31.91 -82.14
CA ARG A 50 16.42 -32.71 -80.93
C ARG A 50 15.13 -33.48 -80.64
N ALA A 51 15.27 -34.55 -79.87
CA ALA A 51 14.13 -35.22 -79.26
C ALA A 51 13.34 -34.22 -78.39
N GLY A 52 12.00 -34.34 -78.45
CA GLY A 52 11.11 -33.51 -77.66
C GLY A 52 11.22 -33.82 -76.17
N GLY A 53 10.74 -32.89 -75.35
CA GLY A 53 10.80 -32.94 -73.90
C GLY A 53 11.49 -31.71 -73.32
N GLU A 54 11.17 -31.38 -72.08
CA GLU A 54 11.51 -30.08 -71.50
C GLU A 54 11.90 -30.15 -70.02
N THR A 55 11.95 -31.34 -69.42
CA THR A 55 12.29 -31.50 -68.00
C THR A 55 13.76 -31.89 -67.81
N VAL A 56 14.32 -31.56 -66.64
CA VAL A 56 15.69 -31.94 -66.28
C VAL A 56 15.79 -33.46 -66.10
N LEU A 57 14.82 -34.08 -65.42
CA LEU A 57 14.82 -35.52 -65.14
C LEU A 57 14.63 -36.38 -66.40
N GLY A 58 13.97 -35.85 -67.44
CA GLY A 58 13.76 -36.55 -68.70
C GLY A 58 14.99 -36.58 -69.62
N GLY A 59 16.06 -35.85 -69.29
CA GLY A 59 17.29 -35.78 -70.08
C GLY A 59 18.34 -36.84 -69.70
N PRO A 60 19.47 -36.91 -70.45
CA PRO A 60 19.77 -36.06 -71.61
C PRO A 60 18.90 -36.43 -72.83
N TYR A 61 18.54 -35.43 -73.61
CA TYR A 61 17.80 -35.61 -74.87
C TYR A 61 18.79 -35.81 -76.03
N HIS A 62 18.34 -36.42 -77.12
CA HIS A 62 19.22 -36.69 -78.27
C HIS A 62 19.11 -35.58 -79.33
N ILE A 63 20.25 -35.06 -79.81
CA ILE A 63 20.36 -34.19 -80.98
C ILE A 63 20.68 -35.05 -82.19
N SER A 64 19.84 -34.97 -83.22
CA SER A 64 20.02 -35.66 -84.49
C SER A 64 20.49 -34.69 -85.57
N ALA A 65 21.51 -35.08 -86.34
CA ALA A 65 21.94 -34.36 -87.54
C ALA A 65 21.36 -35.03 -88.78
N THR A 66 20.58 -34.31 -89.57
CA THR A 66 20.07 -34.77 -90.87
C THR A 66 20.96 -34.22 -91.98
N LEU A 67 21.67 -35.10 -92.68
CA LEU A 67 22.64 -34.71 -93.72
C LEU A 67 21.96 -34.46 -95.07
N ALA A 68 22.47 -33.50 -95.84
CA ALA A 68 22.01 -33.18 -97.19
C ALA A 68 23.19 -32.70 -98.07
N PRO A 69 23.13 -32.83 -99.41
CA PRO A 69 22.02 -33.37 -100.21
C PRO A 69 21.93 -34.91 -100.18
N ALA A 70 20.72 -35.47 -100.11
CA ALA A 70 20.53 -36.93 -100.03
C ALA A 70 21.13 -37.72 -101.22
N ALA A 71 21.18 -37.09 -102.40
CA ALA A 71 21.68 -37.70 -103.64
C ALA A 71 23.15 -38.16 -103.52
N VAL A 72 23.99 -37.43 -102.76
CA VAL A 72 25.41 -37.74 -102.62
C VAL A 72 25.70 -38.71 -101.47
N LEU A 73 24.80 -38.86 -100.50
CA LEU A 73 25.04 -39.64 -99.27
C LEU A 73 25.14 -41.16 -99.52
N SER A 74 24.52 -41.67 -100.59
CA SER A 74 24.61 -43.09 -100.97
C SER A 74 26.05 -43.53 -101.28
N ASN A 75 26.90 -42.60 -101.69
CA ASN A 75 28.32 -42.83 -101.98
C ASN A 75 29.16 -43.05 -100.71
N TYR A 76 28.63 -42.75 -99.53
CA TYR A 76 29.36 -42.77 -98.26
C TYR A 76 28.84 -43.84 -97.29
N ALA A 77 29.73 -44.53 -96.60
CA ALA A 77 29.40 -45.28 -95.39
C ALA A 77 29.53 -44.31 -94.20
N ILE A 78 28.39 -43.77 -93.76
CA ILE A 78 28.33 -42.64 -92.83
C ILE A 78 28.14 -43.11 -91.39
N THR A 79 29.01 -42.65 -90.49
CA THR A 79 28.78 -42.69 -89.03
C THR A 79 28.23 -41.34 -88.58
N ASN A 80 27.02 -41.34 -88.01
CA ASN A 80 26.35 -40.14 -87.50
C ASN A 80 25.51 -40.53 -86.28
N THR A 81 26.12 -40.41 -85.10
CA THR A 81 25.54 -40.88 -83.83
C THR A 81 24.76 -39.80 -83.09
N GLY A 82 24.67 -38.59 -83.64
CA GLY A 82 24.09 -37.45 -82.93
C GLY A 82 24.92 -37.00 -81.72
N ALA A 83 24.27 -36.28 -80.82
CA ALA A 83 24.85 -35.71 -79.61
C ALA A 83 23.83 -35.65 -78.45
N SER A 84 24.30 -35.35 -77.25
CA SER A 84 23.45 -35.14 -76.07
C SER A 84 23.04 -33.67 -75.92
N PHE A 85 21.78 -33.46 -75.54
CA PHE A 85 21.23 -32.17 -75.15
C PHE A 85 20.79 -32.21 -73.69
N THR A 86 21.48 -31.48 -72.84
CA THR A 86 21.21 -31.47 -71.40
C THR A 86 20.37 -30.26 -71.02
N ILE A 87 19.34 -30.48 -70.20
CA ILE A 87 18.61 -29.37 -69.55
C ILE A 87 19.12 -29.26 -68.12
N ASN A 88 19.76 -28.13 -67.81
CA ASN A 88 20.27 -27.83 -66.48
C ASN A 88 19.15 -27.25 -65.60
N THR A 89 19.23 -27.49 -64.29
CA THR A 89 18.29 -26.91 -63.33
C THR A 89 18.34 -25.38 -63.34
N ARG A 90 17.17 -24.74 -63.26
CA ARG A 90 17.09 -23.28 -63.11
C ARG A 90 17.33 -22.88 -61.64
N PRO A 91 18.25 -21.95 -61.34
CA PRO A 91 18.35 -21.37 -59.99
C PRO A 91 17.07 -20.60 -59.66
N ALA A 92 16.44 -20.92 -58.53
CA ALA A 92 15.26 -20.21 -58.05
C ALA A 92 15.32 -20.04 -56.52
N THR A 93 14.63 -19.03 -56.01
CA THR A 93 14.62 -18.74 -54.57
C THR A 93 13.19 -18.59 -54.09
N TRP A 94 12.89 -19.19 -52.94
CA TRP A 94 11.67 -18.90 -52.19
C TRP A 94 12.00 -18.16 -50.90
N THR A 95 11.42 -16.97 -50.74
CA THR A 95 11.59 -16.14 -49.56
C THR A 95 10.34 -16.22 -48.69
N THR A 96 10.50 -16.58 -47.42
CA THR A 96 9.40 -16.64 -46.45
C THR A 96 9.47 -15.43 -45.53
N ASN A 97 8.36 -14.72 -45.37
CA ASN A 97 8.29 -13.59 -44.46
C ASN A 97 8.30 -14.07 -43.01
N ALA A 98 9.03 -13.36 -42.15
CA ALA A 98 8.93 -13.58 -40.70
C ALA A 98 7.54 -13.19 -40.20
N ASN A 99 7.11 -13.81 -39.09
CA ASN A 99 5.88 -13.42 -38.41
C ASN A 99 6.03 -13.52 -36.89
N SER A 100 5.03 -13.12 -36.12
CA SER A 100 5.08 -13.18 -34.67
C SER A 100 3.69 -13.31 -34.04
N LYS A 101 3.66 -13.61 -32.74
CA LYS A 101 2.48 -13.46 -31.88
C LYS A 101 2.87 -12.98 -30.50
N THR A 102 1.89 -12.61 -29.69
CA THR A 102 2.08 -12.36 -28.26
C THR A 102 1.85 -13.66 -27.47
N TYR A 103 2.60 -13.87 -26.39
CA TYR A 103 2.44 -15.06 -25.55
C TYR A 103 0.99 -15.32 -25.12
N GLY A 104 0.55 -16.57 -25.24
CA GLY A 104 -0.82 -17.00 -24.93
C GLY A 104 -1.88 -16.66 -25.98
N GLU A 105 -1.52 -15.89 -27.02
CA GLU A 105 -2.39 -15.72 -28.19
C GLU A 105 -2.25 -16.90 -29.15
N VAL A 106 -3.28 -17.13 -29.95
CA VAL A 106 -3.27 -18.14 -31.02
C VAL A 106 -2.34 -17.72 -32.16
N ASP A 107 -1.85 -18.69 -32.93
CA ASP A 107 -1.03 -18.41 -34.10
C ASP A 107 -1.83 -17.66 -35.18
N PRO A 108 -1.22 -16.72 -35.92
CA PRO A 108 -1.87 -16.07 -37.06
C PRO A 108 -2.35 -17.06 -38.12
N ASN A 109 -3.48 -16.77 -38.77
CA ASN A 109 -3.98 -17.54 -39.89
C ASN A 109 -4.34 -16.60 -41.07
N PRO A 110 -3.62 -16.66 -42.21
CA PRO A 110 -2.52 -17.58 -42.51
C PRO A 110 -1.26 -17.34 -41.64
N LEU A 111 -0.46 -18.39 -41.44
CA LEU A 111 0.72 -18.34 -40.55
C LEU A 111 1.74 -17.29 -40.99
N THR A 112 1.99 -17.16 -42.29
CA THR A 112 2.79 -16.11 -42.89
C THR A 112 2.53 -16.08 -44.41
N THR A 113 3.24 -15.21 -45.11
CA THR A 113 3.28 -15.13 -46.58
C THR A 113 4.73 -15.27 -47.08
N GLY A 114 4.89 -15.33 -48.39
CA GLY A 114 6.21 -15.38 -49.03
C GLY A 114 6.08 -15.27 -50.53
N SER A 115 7.22 -15.31 -51.21
CA SER A 115 7.28 -15.15 -52.66
C SER A 115 8.43 -15.93 -53.28
N GLY A 116 8.18 -16.42 -54.50
CA GLY A 116 9.19 -17.07 -55.33
C GLY A 116 9.81 -16.10 -56.34
N SER A 117 11.09 -16.26 -56.64
CA SER A 117 11.78 -15.57 -57.72
C SER A 117 12.46 -16.57 -58.66
N ASN A 118 12.50 -16.23 -59.95
CA ASN A 118 13.06 -17.05 -61.04
C ASN A 118 12.38 -18.41 -61.27
N PHE A 119 11.15 -18.60 -60.78
CA PHE A 119 10.31 -19.72 -61.22
C PHE A 119 9.68 -19.42 -62.59
N VAL A 120 9.55 -20.43 -63.43
CA VAL A 120 8.80 -20.33 -64.69
C VAL A 120 7.33 -20.16 -64.33
N ALA A 121 6.68 -19.10 -64.85
CA ALA A 121 5.32 -18.73 -64.46
C ALA A 121 4.29 -19.85 -64.67
N ALA A 122 4.43 -20.64 -65.73
CA ALA A 122 3.53 -21.75 -66.04
C ALA A 122 3.56 -22.86 -64.96
N ASP A 123 4.65 -23.00 -64.21
CA ASP A 123 4.81 -24.03 -63.19
C ASP A 123 3.99 -23.75 -61.92
N SER A 124 3.48 -22.51 -61.78
CA SER A 124 2.55 -22.11 -60.71
C SER A 124 3.03 -22.50 -59.30
N VAL A 125 4.32 -22.30 -59.02
CA VAL A 125 4.91 -22.71 -57.73
C VAL A 125 4.33 -21.88 -56.59
N THR A 126 3.80 -22.57 -55.58
CA THR A 126 3.21 -22.00 -54.36
C THR A 126 3.84 -22.63 -53.12
N ALA A 127 3.56 -22.07 -51.94
CA ALA A 127 4.01 -22.63 -50.66
C ALA A 127 2.89 -22.73 -49.63
N THR A 128 3.00 -23.74 -48.77
CA THR A 128 2.29 -23.83 -47.49
C THR A 128 3.29 -23.65 -46.35
N TYR A 129 2.83 -23.09 -45.23
CA TYR A 129 3.70 -22.69 -44.13
C TYR A 129 3.32 -23.40 -42.84
N ASN A 130 4.33 -23.97 -42.19
CA ASN A 130 4.24 -24.54 -40.85
C ASN A 130 5.42 -24.03 -40.02
N ARG A 131 5.26 -23.90 -38.70
CA ARG A 131 6.37 -23.56 -37.80
C ARG A 131 6.72 -24.72 -36.87
N THR A 132 7.94 -24.69 -36.34
CA THR A 132 8.33 -25.55 -35.22
C THR A 132 7.43 -25.29 -34.00
N ALA A 133 7.08 -26.36 -33.29
CA ALA A 133 6.27 -26.28 -32.08
C ALA A 133 7.01 -25.55 -30.94
N GLY A 134 6.23 -24.91 -30.06
CA GLY A 134 6.71 -24.19 -28.88
C GLY A 134 5.92 -22.92 -28.64
N GLU A 135 5.87 -22.49 -27.38
CA GLU A 135 4.97 -21.43 -26.92
C GLU A 135 5.63 -20.39 -26.01
N THR A 136 6.93 -20.49 -25.69
CA THR A 136 7.59 -19.58 -24.74
C THR A 136 8.41 -18.51 -25.46
N VAL A 137 8.56 -17.36 -24.81
CA VAL A 137 9.39 -16.26 -25.35
C VAL A 137 10.86 -16.68 -25.42
N LEU A 138 11.38 -17.31 -24.35
CA LEU A 138 12.77 -17.76 -24.28
C LEU A 138 13.11 -18.94 -25.21
N GLY A 139 12.10 -19.67 -25.68
CA GLY A 139 12.30 -20.78 -26.63
C GLY A 139 12.45 -20.34 -28.09
N GLY A 140 12.16 -19.07 -28.39
CA GLY A 140 12.22 -18.53 -29.75
C GLY A 140 13.58 -17.95 -30.15
N PRO A 141 13.73 -17.51 -31.42
CA PRO A 141 12.70 -17.59 -32.46
C PRO A 141 12.47 -19.03 -32.97
N TYR A 142 11.24 -19.31 -33.38
CA TYR A 142 10.84 -20.59 -33.97
C TYR A 142 10.97 -20.55 -35.49
N HIS A 143 11.42 -21.64 -36.12
CA HIS A 143 11.58 -21.68 -37.58
C HIS A 143 10.24 -21.87 -38.29
N ILE A 144 9.99 -21.11 -39.36
CA ILE A 144 8.90 -21.30 -40.31
C ILE A 144 9.43 -22.01 -41.54
N THR A 145 8.89 -23.19 -41.83
CA THR A 145 9.21 -23.96 -43.04
C THR A 145 8.18 -23.68 -44.11
N ALA A 146 8.65 -23.33 -45.32
CA ALA A 146 7.83 -23.25 -46.52
C ALA A 146 7.94 -24.57 -47.30
N THR A 147 6.82 -25.25 -47.49
CA THR A 147 6.73 -26.47 -48.31
C THR A 147 6.21 -26.09 -49.69
N LEU A 148 7.06 -26.24 -50.71
CA LEU A 148 6.75 -25.82 -52.09
C LEU A 148 5.97 -26.88 -52.85
N ALA A 149 5.08 -26.43 -53.74
CA ALA A 149 4.28 -27.28 -54.62
C ALA A 149 4.06 -26.58 -55.98
N PRO A 150 3.80 -27.33 -57.07
CA PRO A 150 3.67 -28.79 -57.15
C PRO A 150 5.03 -29.51 -57.19
N ALA A 151 5.16 -30.65 -56.49
CA ALA A 151 6.44 -31.38 -56.40
C ALA A 151 6.98 -31.85 -57.77
N SER A 152 6.11 -32.06 -58.75
CA SER A 152 6.46 -32.55 -60.09
C SER A 152 7.33 -31.60 -60.90
N VAL A 153 7.34 -30.29 -60.58
CA VAL A 153 8.15 -29.29 -61.30
C VAL A 153 9.43 -28.93 -60.55
N LEU A 154 9.52 -29.23 -59.25
CA LEU A 154 10.62 -28.74 -58.40
C LEU A 154 11.98 -29.33 -58.76
N SER A 155 12.02 -30.55 -59.32
CA SER A 155 13.27 -31.17 -59.80
C SER A 155 13.93 -30.41 -60.95
N ASN A 156 13.19 -29.51 -61.61
CA ASN A 156 13.73 -28.66 -62.67
C ASN A 156 14.49 -27.43 -62.13
N TYR A 157 14.53 -27.26 -60.81
CA TYR A 157 15.10 -26.10 -60.15
C TYR A 157 16.18 -26.48 -59.14
N SER A 158 17.18 -25.61 -59.00
CA SER A 158 18.08 -25.60 -57.84
C SER A 158 17.56 -24.53 -56.88
N ILE A 159 16.76 -24.95 -55.89
CA ILE A 159 15.97 -24.05 -55.06
C ILE A 159 16.72 -23.65 -53.78
N THR A 160 16.82 -22.35 -53.53
CA THR A 160 17.16 -21.81 -52.20
C THR A 160 15.88 -21.52 -51.42
N ASN A 161 15.66 -22.23 -50.31
CA ASN A 161 14.49 -22.06 -49.45
C ASN A 161 14.92 -22.15 -47.98
N GLY A 162 15.25 -20.99 -47.39
CA GLY A 162 15.76 -20.89 -46.03
C GLY A 162 14.69 -20.79 -44.93
N GLY A 163 13.40 -20.81 -45.29
CA GLY A 163 12.32 -20.57 -44.34
C GLY A 163 12.26 -19.13 -43.82
N GLY A 164 11.54 -18.94 -42.71
CA GLY A 164 11.35 -17.66 -42.02
C GLY A 164 11.46 -17.81 -40.51
N SER A 165 11.43 -16.69 -39.79
CA SER A 165 11.48 -16.66 -38.32
C SER A 165 10.09 -16.36 -37.73
N PHE A 166 9.71 -17.05 -36.66
CA PHE A 166 8.49 -16.81 -35.90
C PHE A 166 8.82 -16.44 -34.45
N THR A 167 8.52 -15.20 -34.07
CA THR A 167 8.83 -14.69 -32.72
C THR A 167 7.61 -14.73 -31.82
N ILE A 168 7.78 -15.16 -30.57
CA ILE A 168 6.77 -14.97 -29.52
C ILE A 168 7.20 -13.80 -28.66
N ASN A 169 6.41 -12.72 -28.69
CA ASN A 169 6.63 -11.51 -27.91
C ASN A 169 6.07 -11.66 -26.50
N THR A 170 6.69 -10.98 -25.53
CA THR A 170 6.20 -10.93 -24.15
C THR A 170 4.79 -10.35 -24.07
N ARG A 171 3.94 -10.93 -23.24
CA ARG A 171 2.62 -10.36 -22.92
C ARG A 171 2.77 -9.26 -21.85
N PRO A 172 2.22 -8.05 -22.04
CA PRO A 172 2.17 -7.06 -20.98
C PRO A 172 1.33 -7.56 -19.79
N ALA A 173 1.86 -7.43 -18.57
CA ALA A 173 1.17 -7.79 -17.35
C ALA A 173 1.50 -6.82 -16.19
N THR A 174 0.58 -6.71 -15.24
CA THR A 174 0.71 -5.80 -14.10
C THR A 174 0.33 -6.53 -12.82
N TRP A 175 1.18 -6.42 -11.80
CA TRP A 175 0.86 -6.85 -10.44
C TRP A 175 0.63 -5.62 -9.56
N THR A 176 -0.57 -5.48 -9.01
CA THR A 176 -0.89 -4.42 -8.07
C THR A 176 -0.77 -4.93 -6.64
N THR A 177 0.02 -4.23 -5.83
CA THR A 177 0.12 -4.50 -4.39
C THR A 177 -0.74 -3.50 -3.64
N ASN A 178 -1.49 -3.94 -2.63
CA ASN A 178 -2.30 -3.04 -1.82
C ASN A 178 -1.42 -2.39 -0.74
N ALA A 179 -1.65 -1.11 -0.47
CA ALA A 179 -1.04 -0.45 0.67
C ALA A 179 -1.57 -1.05 1.98
N ASN A 180 -0.77 -0.99 3.03
CA ASN A 180 -1.20 -1.37 4.36
C ASN A 180 -0.60 -0.44 5.43
N SER A 181 -0.98 -0.61 6.69
CA SER A 181 -0.45 0.21 7.77
C SER A 181 -0.44 -0.54 9.10
N LYS A 182 0.26 0.04 10.08
CA LYS A 182 0.13 -0.32 11.48
C LYS A 182 0.30 0.90 12.37
N THR A 183 -0.04 0.75 13.65
CA THR A 183 0.29 1.75 14.67
C THR A 183 1.68 1.48 15.22
N TYR A 184 2.43 2.53 15.54
CA TYR A 184 3.77 2.44 16.14
C TYR A 184 3.79 1.47 17.34
N GLY A 185 4.79 0.58 17.37
CA GLY A 185 4.94 -0.48 18.38
C GLY A 185 4.00 -1.68 18.25
N SER A 186 3.07 -1.68 17.29
CA SER A 186 2.30 -2.88 16.95
C SER A 186 3.12 -3.83 16.07
N GLN A 187 2.77 -5.11 16.06
CA GLN A 187 3.34 -6.05 15.09
C GLN A 187 2.83 -5.76 13.68
N ASP A 188 3.60 -6.20 12.68
CA ASP A 188 3.15 -6.12 11.28
C ASP A 188 1.91 -7.02 11.06
N PRO A 189 0.96 -6.61 10.21
CA PRO A 189 -0.17 -7.45 9.83
C PRO A 189 0.27 -8.81 9.26
N ASN A 190 -0.51 -9.85 9.51
CA ASN A 190 -0.31 -11.17 8.90
C ASN A 190 -1.63 -11.68 8.29
N PRO A 191 -1.77 -11.74 6.96
CA PRO A 191 -0.75 -11.43 5.95
C PRO A 191 -0.36 -9.95 5.90
N LEU A 192 0.88 -9.65 5.48
CA LEU A 192 1.43 -8.28 5.42
C LEU A 192 0.59 -7.35 4.57
N THR A 193 0.09 -7.85 3.43
CA THR A 193 -0.89 -7.18 2.59
C THR A 193 -1.50 -8.21 1.64
N THR A 194 -2.39 -7.75 0.76
CA THR A 194 -2.90 -8.48 -0.39
C THR A 194 -2.55 -7.73 -1.68
N GLY A 195 -2.87 -8.30 -2.82
CA GLY A 195 -2.74 -7.64 -4.11
C GLY A 195 -3.55 -8.37 -5.16
N SER A 196 -3.50 -7.84 -6.37
CA SER A 196 -4.22 -8.38 -7.52
C SER A 196 -3.29 -8.43 -8.72
N GLY A 197 -2.98 -9.64 -9.16
CA GLY A 197 -2.32 -9.88 -10.44
C GLY A 197 -2.91 -11.04 -11.23
N VAL A 198 -3.76 -11.87 -10.63
CA VAL A 198 -4.48 -12.93 -11.35
C VAL A 198 -5.98 -12.61 -11.36
N PRO A 199 -6.64 -12.65 -12.54
CA PRO A 199 -8.08 -12.47 -12.73
C PRO A 199 -9.00 -13.23 -11.74
N PRO A 200 -10.31 -12.88 -11.63
CA PRO A 200 -11.15 -12.32 -12.70
C PRO A 200 -11.16 -10.78 -12.61
N ALA A 201 -11.03 -9.94 -13.63
CA ALA A 201 -10.73 -9.96 -15.05
C ALA A 201 -10.32 -8.50 -15.41
N SER A 202 -9.66 -8.29 -16.55
CA SER A 202 -9.49 -6.98 -17.25
C SER A 202 -8.34 -6.02 -16.90
N ALA A 203 -7.45 -6.26 -15.94
CA ALA A 203 -6.39 -5.26 -15.65
C ALA A 203 -4.94 -5.77 -15.52
N THR A 204 -4.70 -7.07 -15.36
CA THR A 204 -3.38 -7.56 -14.88
C THR A 204 -2.59 -8.40 -15.87
N GLY A 205 -3.14 -8.74 -17.03
CA GLY A 205 -2.41 -9.33 -18.17
C GLY A 205 -1.84 -10.75 -17.98
N PHE A 206 -1.77 -11.30 -16.77
CA PHE A 206 -1.34 -12.68 -16.53
C PHE A 206 -2.39 -13.72 -16.97
N LEU A 207 -1.95 -14.81 -17.57
CA LEU A 207 -2.80 -15.96 -17.87
C LEU A 207 -3.09 -16.74 -16.59
N VAL A 208 -4.35 -17.12 -16.39
CA VAL A 208 -4.79 -17.87 -15.19
C VAL A 208 -4.06 -19.21 -15.05
N ALA A 209 -3.81 -19.90 -16.17
CA ALA A 209 -3.13 -21.19 -16.19
C ALA A 209 -1.67 -21.13 -15.69
N ASP A 210 -1.04 -19.94 -15.73
CA ASP A 210 0.34 -19.76 -15.29
C ASP A 210 0.46 -19.64 -13.77
N GLY A 211 -0.66 -19.50 -13.05
CA GLY A 211 -0.71 -19.59 -11.60
C GLY A 211 0.18 -18.56 -10.88
N VAL A 212 0.30 -17.35 -11.42
CA VAL A 212 1.19 -16.32 -10.86
C VAL A 212 0.72 -15.90 -9.47
N THR A 213 1.61 -15.97 -8.48
CA THR A 213 1.35 -15.56 -7.10
C THR A 213 2.41 -14.57 -6.62
N ALA A 214 2.17 -13.93 -5.48
CA ALA A 214 3.16 -13.05 -4.86
C ALA A 214 3.36 -13.36 -3.38
N THR A 215 4.60 -13.24 -2.93
CA THR A 215 4.95 -13.11 -1.52
C THR A 215 5.32 -11.65 -1.24
N TYR A 216 4.81 -11.10 -0.15
CA TYR A 216 5.02 -9.69 0.20
C TYR A 216 6.07 -9.55 1.29
N SER A 217 6.94 -8.57 1.12
CA SER A 217 7.87 -8.08 2.13
C SER A 217 7.84 -6.56 2.15
N ARG A 218 8.34 -5.94 3.20
CA ARG A 218 8.51 -4.48 3.23
C ARG A 218 9.92 -4.10 3.61
N ALA A 219 10.32 -2.90 3.22
CA ALA A 219 11.55 -2.28 3.68
C ALA A 219 11.57 -2.20 5.22
N ALA A 220 12.77 -2.41 5.79
CA ALA A 220 12.97 -2.32 7.22
C ALA A 220 12.74 -0.90 7.75
N GLY A 221 12.23 -0.82 8.97
CA GLY A 221 12.02 0.44 9.71
C GLY A 221 10.71 0.45 10.46
N GLU A 222 10.66 1.22 11.54
CA GLU A 222 9.60 1.13 12.54
C GLU A 222 9.09 2.49 13.01
N THR A 223 9.55 3.62 12.45
CA THR A 223 9.24 4.95 12.98
C THR A 223 8.26 5.71 12.08
N VAL A 224 7.50 6.62 12.70
CA VAL A 224 6.54 7.45 11.98
C VAL A 224 7.23 8.40 10.98
N PRO A 225 8.36 9.07 11.28
CA PRO A 225 9.03 9.93 10.30
C PRO A 225 9.64 9.19 9.11
N GLY A 226 9.93 7.90 9.26
CA GLY A 226 10.41 7.06 8.14
C GLY A 226 9.30 6.56 7.22
N SER A 227 8.04 6.80 7.59
CA SER A 227 6.86 6.40 6.82
C SER A 227 6.63 7.31 5.60
N PRO A 228 6.12 6.79 4.46
CA PRO A 228 5.79 5.38 4.22
C PRO A 228 7.00 4.52 3.87
N TYR A 229 6.99 3.28 4.34
CA TYR A 229 7.93 2.23 3.92
C TYR A 229 7.42 1.52 2.67
N HIS A 230 8.30 1.01 1.81
CA HIS A 230 7.89 0.32 0.59
C HIS A 230 7.55 -1.16 0.85
N ILE A 231 6.41 -1.62 0.34
CA ILE A 231 6.02 -3.04 0.24
C ILE A 231 6.41 -3.53 -1.15
N SER A 232 7.25 -4.56 -1.20
CA SER A 232 7.62 -5.27 -2.41
C SER A 232 6.81 -6.55 -2.57
N ALA A 233 6.44 -6.86 -3.81
CA ALA A 233 5.86 -8.15 -4.19
C ALA A 233 6.89 -8.95 -4.97
N THR A 234 7.22 -10.15 -4.51
CA THR A 234 8.05 -11.09 -5.27
C THR A 234 7.14 -12.09 -5.95
N LEU A 235 7.15 -12.09 -7.29
CA LEU A 235 6.26 -12.92 -8.09
C LEU A 235 6.83 -14.32 -8.33
N ALA A 236 5.96 -15.32 -8.41
CA ALA A 236 6.29 -16.71 -8.71
C ALA A 236 5.19 -17.36 -9.56
N PRO A 237 5.48 -18.42 -10.33
CA PRO A 237 6.77 -19.10 -10.47
C PRO A 237 7.71 -18.40 -11.46
N ALA A 238 9.01 -18.35 -11.18
CA ALA A 238 9.98 -17.63 -12.03
C ALA A 238 10.00 -18.10 -13.50
N GLY A 239 9.73 -19.40 -13.74
CA GLY A 239 9.78 -20.00 -15.09
C GLY A 239 8.73 -19.49 -16.07
N VAL A 240 7.62 -18.89 -15.60
CA VAL A 240 6.58 -18.32 -16.48
C VAL A 240 6.77 -16.82 -16.68
N LEU A 241 7.45 -16.12 -15.76
CA LEU A 241 7.54 -14.66 -15.76
C LEU A 241 8.30 -14.10 -16.96
N SER A 242 9.21 -14.86 -17.56
CA SER A 242 9.94 -14.45 -18.78
C SER A 242 9.04 -14.31 -20.01
N ASN A 243 7.81 -14.85 -19.96
CA ASN A 243 6.84 -14.68 -21.02
C ASN A 243 6.06 -13.36 -20.92
N TYR A 244 6.34 -12.56 -19.89
CA TYR A 244 5.63 -11.33 -19.60
C TYR A 244 6.57 -10.12 -19.53
N SER A 245 6.06 -8.97 -19.96
CA SER A 245 6.63 -7.67 -19.63
C SER A 245 5.86 -7.13 -18.44
N ILE A 246 6.46 -7.26 -17.24
CA ILE A 246 5.76 -7.10 -15.96
C ILE A 246 5.97 -5.70 -15.39
N THR A 247 4.87 -5.02 -15.07
CA THR A 247 4.88 -3.85 -14.19
C THR A 247 4.55 -4.28 -12.75
N ASN A 248 5.48 -4.08 -11.82
CA ASN A 248 5.32 -4.41 -10.41
C ASN A 248 6.00 -3.33 -9.55
N VAL A 249 5.21 -2.36 -9.09
CA VAL A 249 5.73 -1.17 -8.39
C VAL A 249 5.63 -1.26 -6.87
N GLY A 250 5.06 -2.35 -6.33
CA GLY A 250 4.82 -2.47 -4.90
C GLY A 250 3.75 -1.50 -4.37
N ALA A 251 3.80 -1.19 -3.07
CA ALA A 251 2.87 -0.27 -2.41
C ALA A 251 3.50 0.41 -1.20
N ASN A 252 2.76 1.31 -0.55
CA ASN A 252 3.18 1.98 0.67
C ASN A 252 2.71 1.21 1.92
N PHE A 253 3.57 1.15 2.93
CA PHE A 253 3.28 0.70 4.28
C PHE A 253 3.43 1.87 5.26
N THR A 254 2.32 2.32 5.82
CA THR A 254 2.29 3.48 6.72
C THR A 254 2.44 3.08 8.18
N ILE A 255 3.28 3.79 8.94
CA ILE A 255 3.31 3.67 10.40
C ILE A 255 2.62 4.88 11.00
N ASN A 256 1.46 4.64 11.62
CA ASN A 256 0.67 5.66 12.31
C ASN A 256 1.22 5.89 13.72
N LYS A 257 0.99 7.09 14.25
CA LYS A 257 1.37 7.43 15.62
C LYS A 257 0.64 6.56 16.64
N ALA A 258 1.35 6.13 17.67
CA ALA A 258 0.74 5.54 18.86
C ALA A 258 0.20 6.64 19.77
N HIS A 259 -0.70 6.27 20.67
CA HIS A 259 -1.40 7.22 21.53
C HIS A 259 -0.76 7.28 22.92
N LEU A 260 -0.41 8.49 23.38
CA LEU A 260 -0.11 8.76 24.79
C LEU A 260 -1.30 9.42 25.47
N THR A 261 -1.79 8.78 26.53
CA THR A 261 -2.82 9.37 27.40
C THR A 261 -2.20 10.43 28.30
N VAL A 262 -2.77 11.63 28.29
CA VAL A 262 -2.34 12.74 29.13
C VAL A 262 -3.28 12.83 30.33
N THR A 263 -2.79 12.52 31.53
CA THR A 263 -3.60 12.58 32.75
C THR A 263 -3.15 13.74 33.62
N ALA A 264 -4.04 14.66 33.97
CA ALA A 264 -3.75 15.67 34.97
C ALA A 264 -3.70 15.04 36.36
N ASN A 265 -2.65 15.37 37.13
CA ASN A 265 -2.47 14.81 38.46
C ASN A 265 -3.41 15.52 39.44
N ASP A 266 -4.10 14.74 40.28
CA ASP A 266 -4.89 15.26 41.39
C ASP A 266 -4.02 16.07 42.36
N LYS A 267 -4.57 17.16 42.87
CA LYS A 267 -3.91 18.09 43.79
C LYS A 267 -4.80 18.48 44.95
N THR A 268 -4.16 18.77 46.06
CA THR A 268 -4.81 19.32 47.25
C THR A 268 -4.02 20.52 47.75
N LYS A 269 -4.70 21.59 48.13
CA LYS A 269 -4.10 22.69 48.92
C LYS A 269 -5.03 23.08 50.05
N VAL A 270 -4.46 23.74 51.06
CA VAL A 270 -5.23 24.44 52.07
C VAL A 270 -5.48 25.87 51.59
N PHE A 271 -6.66 26.40 51.87
CA PHE A 271 -7.04 27.76 51.52
C PHE A 271 -6.05 28.78 52.10
N ASP A 272 -5.51 29.63 51.24
CA ASP A 272 -4.53 30.67 51.57
C ASP A 272 -4.82 31.98 50.81
N ASN A 273 -6.04 32.10 50.26
CA ASN A 273 -6.48 33.20 49.42
C ASN A 273 -5.69 33.41 48.10
N THR A 274 -5.02 32.37 47.59
CA THR A 274 -4.34 32.40 46.28
C THR A 274 -4.77 31.21 45.40
N PRO A 275 -4.70 31.32 44.05
CA PRO A 275 -4.90 30.17 43.16
C PRO A 275 -3.83 29.08 43.33
N TYR A 276 -4.14 27.82 43.02
CA TYR A 276 -3.14 26.75 42.98
C TYR A 276 -2.25 26.83 41.73
N SER A 277 -0.93 26.69 41.89
CA SER A 277 0.03 26.56 40.81
C SER A 277 1.33 25.93 41.33
N PRO A 278 2.07 25.13 40.53
CA PRO A 278 1.78 24.69 39.16
C PRO A 278 0.99 23.37 39.08
N PHE A 279 0.23 23.19 38.01
CA PHE A 279 -0.37 21.90 37.64
C PHE A 279 0.66 20.98 36.94
N ALA A 280 0.45 19.67 37.00
CA ALA A 280 1.32 18.67 36.39
C ALA A 280 0.50 17.54 35.76
N THR A 281 1.08 16.86 34.77
CA THR A 281 0.50 15.69 34.13
C THR A 281 1.40 14.48 34.23
N THR A 282 0.81 13.30 34.05
CA THR A 282 1.50 12.04 33.81
C THR A 282 1.12 11.53 32.42
N LEU A 283 2.10 11.06 31.66
CA LEU A 283 1.90 10.41 30.35
C LEU A 283 1.95 8.90 30.50
N SER A 284 1.07 8.19 29.78
CA SER A 284 1.03 6.73 29.76
C SER A 284 0.64 6.21 28.37
N GLY A 285 0.92 4.93 28.08
CA GLY A 285 0.69 4.33 26.75
C GLY A 285 1.96 4.14 25.91
N PHE A 286 3.15 4.31 26.51
CA PHE A 286 4.41 4.04 25.84
C PHE A 286 4.51 2.56 25.40
N VAL A 287 5.05 2.35 24.21
CA VAL A 287 5.31 1.03 23.61
C VAL A 287 6.82 0.77 23.56
N ASN A 288 7.22 -0.44 23.13
CA ASN A 288 8.63 -0.80 22.94
C ASN A 288 9.55 -0.63 24.18
N GLY A 289 8.99 -0.64 25.39
CA GLY A 289 9.73 -0.41 26.63
C GLY A 289 10.18 1.05 26.84
N GLU A 290 9.63 1.98 26.08
CA GLU A 290 9.94 3.41 26.19
C GLU A 290 9.36 4.02 27.46
N THR A 291 9.95 5.14 27.90
CA THR A 291 9.51 5.91 29.08
C THR A 291 9.53 7.39 28.76
N ASP A 292 8.73 8.19 29.50
CA ASP A 292 8.71 9.67 29.35
C ASP A 292 10.13 10.26 29.47
N SER A 293 10.86 9.89 30.52
CA SER A 293 12.23 10.37 30.75
C SER A 293 13.19 9.97 29.63
N GLY A 294 13.13 8.72 29.15
CA GLY A 294 13.98 8.24 28.06
C GLY A 294 13.72 8.98 26.74
N LEU A 295 12.45 9.15 26.36
CA LEU A 295 12.09 9.85 25.13
C LEU A 295 12.41 11.34 25.19
N ARG A 296 12.26 11.98 26.35
CA ARG A 296 12.68 13.38 26.55
C ARG A 296 14.18 13.55 26.45
N SER A 297 14.96 12.65 27.07
CA SER A 297 16.42 12.68 26.97
C SER A 297 16.90 12.48 25.53
N ALA A 298 16.18 11.70 24.72
CA ALA A 298 16.48 11.48 23.31
C ALA A 298 15.94 12.60 22.39
N GLY A 299 15.20 13.58 22.91
CA GLY A 299 14.55 14.64 22.13
C GLY A 299 13.36 14.16 21.28
N ALA A 300 12.94 12.90 21.42
CA ALA A 300 11.80 12.32 20.70
C ALA A 300 10.44 12.68 21.32
N LEU A 301 10.45 13.24 22.53
CA LEU A 301 9.31 13.82 23.25
C LEU A 301 9.73 15.16 23.85
N SER A 302 8.93 16.20 23.70
CA SER A 302 9.23 17.54 24.24
C SER A 302 7.97 18.31 24.62
N GLY A 303 8.16 19.48 25.22
CA GLY A 303 7.08 20.37 25.67
C GLY A 303 6.38 19.90 26.95
N ALA A 304 5.28 20.57 27.28
CA ALA A 304 4.46 20.30 28.45
C ALA A 304 2.97 20.50 28.12
N ALA A 305 2.11 19.76 28.83
CA ALA A 305 0.67 19.99 28.74
C ALA A 305 0.33 21.41 29.23
N ALA A 306 -0.71 21.98 28.65
CA ALA A 306 -1.33 23.19 29.19
C ALA A 306 -2.62 22.80 29.95
N PHE A 307 -3.17 23.72 30.71
CA PHE A 307 -4.34 23.46 31.54
C PHE A 307 -5.41 24.52 31.33
N THR A 308 -6.66 24.10 31.35
CA THR A 308 -7.85 24.96 31.25
C THR A 308 -8.88 24.54 32.30
N GLY A 309 -10.02 25.23 32.32
CA GLY A 309 -11.13 24.92 33.22
C GLY A 309 -11.14 25.77 34.50
N ASP A 310 -12.02 25.38 35.42
CA ASP A 310 -12.33 26.12 36.65
C ASP A 310 -11.18 26.09 37.69
N ALA A 311 -10.33 25.07 37.66
CA ALA A 311 -9.19 24.96 38.58
C ALA A 311 -8.14 26.07 38.40
N ILE A 312 -8.02 26.69 37.21
CA ILE A 312 -6.94 27.66 36.90
C ILE A 312 -7.01 28.91 37.78
N SER A 313 -8.21 29.41 38.02
CA SER A 313 -8.45 30.59 38.84
C SER A 313 -9.08 30.24 40.19
N ALA A 314 -9.24 28.96 40.51
CA ALA A 314 -9.80 28.50 41.77
C ALA A 314 -8.88 28.86 42.94
N TYR A 315 -9.41 29.68 43.85
CA TYR A 315 -8.75 30.04 45.11
C TYR A 315 -9.63 29.81 46.34
N LEU A 316 -10.95 29.69 46.18
CA LEU A 316 -11.87 29.39 47.28
C LEU A 316 -11.80 27.90 47.65
N PRO A 317 -12.18 27.52 48.87
CA PRO A 317 -12.36 26.12 49.23
C PRO A 317 -13.34 25.42 48.29
N GLY A 318 -13.15 24.13 48.03
CA GLY A 318 -14.00 23.35 47.14
C GLY A 318 -13.26 22.30 46.33
N THR A 319 -13.98 21.69 45.39
CA THR A 319 -13.45 20.74 44.41
C THR A 319 -13.56 21.35 43.02
N TYR A 320 -12.46 21.36 42.28
CA TYR A 320 -12.34 21.91 40.93
C TYR A 320 -11.72 20.89 39.98
N THR A 321 -12.01 21.02 38.70
CA THR A 321 -11.54 20.09 37.66
C THR A 321 -10.30 20.63 36.99
N ILE A 322 -9.19 19.88 37.06
CA ILE A 322 -7.96 20.17 36.33
C ILE A 322 -8.10 19.55 34.94
N THR A 323 -8.33 20.38 33.91
CA THR A 323 -8.51 19.91 32.54
C THR A 323 -7.21 20.08 31.76
N PRO A 324 -6.46 19.00 31.45
CA PRO A 324 -5.27 19.10 30.64
C PRO A 324 -5.63 19.27 29.16
N THR A 325 -4.75 19.96 28.44
CA THR A 325 -4.78 20.16 27.00
C THR A 325 -3.39 19.93 26.43
N ILE A 326 -3.27 19.83 25.11
CA ILE A 326 -2.00 19.45 24.46
C ILE A 326 -0.83 20.41 24.79
N GLY A 327 -1.12 21.70 25.00
CA GLY A 327 -0.08 22.70 25.27
C GLY A 327 1.00 22.70 24.19
N THR A 328 2.24 22.47 24.60
CA THR A 328 3.41 22.37 23.71
C THR A 328 3.91 20.94 23.51
N LEU A 329 3.15 19.94 23.97
CA LEU A 329 3.54 18.53 23.83
C LEU A 329 3.74 18.16 22.36
N ALA A 330 4.92 17.61 22.07
CA ALA A 330 5.28 17.11 20.75
C ALA A 330 6.06 15.81 20.88
N ALA A 331 5.73 14.82 20.04
CA ALA A 331 6.45 13.55 19.99
C ALA A 331 6.62 13.06 18.55
N THR A 332 7.72 12.35 18.32
CA THR A 332 8.08 11.79 17.02
C THR A 332 7.11 10.70 16.60
N ASN A 333 6.92 9.68 17.43
CA ASN A 333 6.13 8.48 17.11
C ASN A 333 4.76 8.43 17.81
N TYR A 334 4.43 9.47 18.60
CA TYR A 334 3.20 9.53 19.36
C TYR A 334 2.38 10.78 19.06
N ASP A 335 1.08 10.66 19.25
CA ASP A 335 0.16 11.77 19.49
C ASP A 335 -0.35 11.71 20.94
N PHE A 336 -1.17 12.68 21.33
CA PHE A 336 -1.60 12.87 22.72
C PHE A 336 -3.12 12.79 22.81
N ILE A 337 -3.62 11.57 23.02
CA ILE A 337 -5.04 11.27 23.18
C ILE A 337 -5.19 9.95 23.96
N PRO A 338 -6.22 9.80 24.82
CA PRO A 338 -7.12 10.84 25.34
C PRO A 338 -6.48 11.74 26.40
N PHE A 339 -7.18 12.82 26.73
CA PHE A 339 -6.91 13.68 27.89
C PHE A 339 -7.82 13.25 29.05
N THR A 340 -7.23 13.00 30.22
CA THR A 340 -7.95 12.62 31.44
C THR A 340 -7.82 13.73 32.48
N ASN A 341 -8.97 14.23 32.94
CA ASN A 341 -9.02 15.29 33.94
C ASN A 341 -8.54 14.80 35.31
N GLY A 342 -7.93 15.72 36.06
CA GLY A 342 -7.62 15.56 37.47
C GLY A 342 -8.52 16.42 38.34
N LYS A 343 -8.33 16.34 39.65
CA LYS A 343 -9.10 17.06 40.66
C LYS A 343 -8.21 17.95 41.52
N LEU A 344 -8.55 19.22 41.66
CA LEU A 344 -8.00 20.12 42.66
C LEU A 344 -8.98 20.21 43.84
N SER A 345 -8.53 19.85 45.05
CA SER A 345 -9.31 20.06 46.29
C SER A 345 -8.67 21.15 47.13
N ILE A 346 -9.41 22.22 47.40
CA ILE A 346 -9.00 23.30 48.30
C ILE A 346 -9.76 23.11 49.62
N THR A 347 -9.05 22.82 50.72
CA THR A 347 -9.63 22.55 52.04
C THR A 347 -9.42 23.70 53.01
N TYR A 348 -10.14 23.69 54.13
CA TYR A 348 -9.82 24.58 55.24
C TYR A 348 -8.57 24.13 55.99
N GLY A 349 -7.94 25.08 56.69
CA GLY A 349 -6.84 24.83 57.61
C GLY A 349 -7.34 24.59 59.05
N THR A 350 -6.39 24.44 59.97
CA THR A 350 -6.67 24.21 61.39
C THR A 350 -6.61 25.50 62.19
N CYS A 351 -7.60 25.74 63.05
CA CYS A 351 -7.59 26.81 64.04
C CYS A 351 -6.99 26.29 65.35
N GLY A 352 -5.78 26.73 65.71
CA GLY A 352 -5.16 26.40 67.01
C GLY A 352 -4.97 24.89 67.30
N GLY A 353 -4.86 24.05 66.26
CA GLY A 353 -4.70 22.59 66.40
C GLY A 353 -5.99 21.76 66.21
N SER A 354 -7.15 22.40 65.99
CA SER A 354 -8.42 21.75 65.66
C SER A 354 -8.92 22.15 64.26
N VAL A 355 -9.50 21.21 63.51
CA VAL A 355 -10.30 21.49 62.29
C VAL A 355 -11.61 22.20 62.67
N PRO A 356 -12.24 23.01 61.78
CA PRO A 356 -13.11 24.14 62.13
C PRO A 356 -13.82 24.03 63.49
N SER A 357 -13.59 24.99 64.38
CA SER A 357 -13.91 24.82 65.80
C SER A 357 -15.04 25.73 66.27
N ILE A 358 -15.93 25.16 67.09
CA ILE A 358 -16.89 25.92 67.87
C ILE A 358 -16.17 26.59 69.05
N LEU A 359 -16.57 27.81 69.37
CA LEU A 359 -15.92 28.64 70.38
C LEU A 359 -16.84 28.89 71.59
N PRO A 360 -16.27 29.24 72.75
CA PRO A 360 -17.03 29.68 73.92
C PRO A 360 -18.03 30.80 73.57
N PRO A 361 -19.25 30.80 74.15
CA PRO A 361 -19.63 30.07 75.34
C PRO A 361 -20.13 28.64 75.10
N ILE A 362 -20.11 28.14 73.86
CA ILE A 362 -20.25 26.70 73.62
C ILE A 362 -18.92 26.02 74.00
N ASN A 363 -18.98 24.94 74.78
CA ASN A 363 -17.76 24.24 75.21
C ASN A 363 -17.02 23.67 73.99
N SER A 364 -15.72 23.42 74.15
CA SER A 364 -14.87 22.86 73.09
C SER A 364 -15.31 21.47 72.62
N ASP A 365 -16.03 20.70 73.45
CA ASP A 365 -16.66 19.43 73.08
C ASP A 365 -17.97 19.60 72.29
N GLY A 366 -18.36 20.85 72.04
CA GLY A 366 -19.59 21.23 71.34
C GLY A 366 -20.83 21.25 72.21
N THR A 367 -20.79 20.94 73.51
CA THR A 367 -21.97 20.91 74.40
C THR A 367 -22.13 22.20 75.18
N SER A 368 -23.35 22.65 75.47
CA SER A 368 -23.63 23.73 76.44
C SER A 368 -25.09 23.79 76.86
N VAL A 369 -25.37 24.47 77.97
CA VAL A 369 -26.74 24.69 78.49
C VAL A 369 -27.04 26.17 78.60
N TYR A 370 -28.21 26.59 78.10
CA TYR A 370 -28.70 27.96 78.17
C TYR A 370 -30.09 28.00 78.79
N GLN A 371 -30.40 29.06 79.56
CA GLN A 371 -31.72 29.27 80.13
C GLN A 371 -32.71 29.78 79.07
N ARG A 372 -33.95 29.25 79.05
CA ARG A 372 -35.02 29.80 78.21
C ARG A 372 -35.53 31.11 78.81
N LYS A 373 -35.08 32.23 78.26
CA LYS A 373 -35.54 33.57 78.65
C LYS A 373 -36.13 34.31 77.46
N GLY A 374 -37.35 34.81 77.60
CA GLY A 374 -38.04 35.56 76.55
C GLY A 374 -37.18 36.70 76.02
N GLY A 375 -36.92 36.71 74.71
CA GLY A 375 -36.08 37.71 74.05
C GLY A 375 -34.56 37.47 74.14
N SER A 376 -34.08 36.40 74.79
CA SER A 376 -32.64 36.08 74.85
C SER A 376 -32.18 35.24 73.66
N THR A 377 -30.87 35.29 73.38
CA THR A 377 -30.23 34.57 72.27
C THR A 377 -29.12 33.65 72.77
N ILE A 378 -28.80 32.65 71.95
CA ILE A 378 -27.65 31.77 72.14
C ILE A 378 -26.55 32.25 71.17
N PRO A 379 -25.41 32.74 71.65
CA PRO A 379 -24.33 33.20 70.78
C PRO A 379 -23.56 32.00 70.23
N VAL A 380 -23.86 31.60 69.00
CA VAL A 380 -23.09 30.59 68.27
C VAL A 380 -21.86 31.26 67.69
N LYS A 381 -20.67 30.86 68.16
CA LYS A 381 -19.39 31.39 67.70
C LYS A 381 -18.51 30.28 67.17
N PHE A 382 -17.82 30.52 66.06
CA PHE A 382 -16.90 29.54 65.49
C PHE A 382 -15.80 30.20 64.66
N GLN A 383 -14.77 29.42 64.37
CA GLN A 383 -13.66 29.80 63.49
C GLN A 383 -13.48 28.78 62.38
N VAL A 384 -13.13 29.31 61.21
CA VAL A 384 -12.62 28.56 60.06
C VAL A 384 -11.32 29.25 59.68
N CYS A 385 -10.24 28.50 59.49
CA CYS A 385 -8.91 29.06 59.32
C CYS A 385 -8.30 28.73 57.96
N ASP A 386 -7.42 29.61 57.52
CA ASP A 386 -6.58 29.41 56.35
C ASP A 386 -5.38 28.50 56.67
N ALA A 387 -4.51 28.30 55.69
CA ALA A 387 -3.30 27.47 55.79
C ALA A 387 -2.32 27.95 56.86
N PHE A 388 -2.40 29.21 57.28
CA PHE A 388 -1.53 29.83 58.28
C PHE A 388 -2.17 29.83 59.67
N GLY A 389 -3.39 29.27 59.81
CA GLY A 389 -4.15 29.27 61.05
C GLY A 389 -4.85 30.60 61.33
N ASN A 390 -4.90 31.53 60.37
CA ASN A 390 -5.62 32.79 60.54
C ASN A 390 -7.13 32.59 60.28
N PRO A 391 -8.01 33.19 61.09
CA PRO A 391 -9.44 33.13 60.83
C PRO A 391 -9.86 33.77 59.51
N ILE A 392 -10.72 33.09 58.76
CA ILE A 392 -11.21 33.51 57.45
C ILE A 392 -12.43 34.44 57.62
N SER A 393 -12.27 35.69 57.20
CA SER A 393 -13.35 36.70 57.19
C SER A 393 -14.19 36.71 55.91
N ASN A 394 -13.69 36.11 54.83
CA ASN A 394 -14.35 36.12 53.54
C ASN A 394 -15.61 35.22 53.56
N PRO A 395 -16.84 35.78 53.47
CA PRO A 395 -18.06 34.98 53.51
C PRO A 395 -18.15 34.00 52.34
N ALA A 396 -17.60 34.36 51.17
CA ALA A 396 -17.60 33.49 50.00
C ALA A 396 -16.77 32.23 50.22
N ALA A 397 -15.70 32.31 51.01
CA ALA A 397 -14.86 31.17 51.33
C ALA A 397 -15.48 30.24 52.39
N VAL A 398 -16.36 30.74 53.25
CA VAL A 398 -16.94 29.98 54.37
C VAL A 398 -18.32 29.42 54.03
N PHE A 399 -19.15 30.23 53.36
CA PHE A 399 -20.57 29.94 53.09
C PHE A 399 -20.93 29.92 51.60
N GLY A 400 -19.93 30.02 50.72
CA GLY A 400 -20.12 29.95 49.28
C GLY A 400 -20.43 31.32 48.66
N PRO A 401 -20.50 31.40 47.32
CA PRO A 401 -20.46 32.67 46.59
C PRO A 401 -21.68 33.57 46.88
N ASN A 402 -22.78 32.97 47.34
CA ASN A 402 -24.00 33.69 47.71
C ASN A 402 -24.07 34.04 49.21
N GLY A 403 -23.05 33.71 50.01
CA GLY A 403 -22.97 34.04 51.43
C GLY A 403 -24.05 33.39 52.31
N GLY A 404 -24.74 32.36 51.80
CA GLY A 404 -25.89 31.71 52.43
C GLY A 404 -25.48 30.80 53.59
N ALA A 405 -25.10 31.40 54.71
CA ALA A 405 -24.78 30.67 55.92
C ALA A 405 -26.04 30.04 56.52
N THR A 406 -26.03 28.72 56.76
CA THR A 406 -27.19 28.01 57.32
C THR A 406 -26.81 27.18 58.53
N ILE A 407 -27.74 27.11 59.49
CA ILE A 407 -27.69 26.17 60.60
C ILE A 407 -28.82 25.17 60.39
N THR A 408 -28.49 23.88 60.42
CA THR A 408 -29.47 22.80 60.35
C THR A 408 -29.65 22.17 61.73
N MET A 409 -30.89 22.07 62.20
CA MET A 409 -31.22 21.23 63.34
C MET A 409 -31.17 19.76 62.90
N LEU A 410 -30.30 18.97 63.53
CA LEU A 410 -30.16 17.54 63.25
C LEU A 410 -31.09 16.69 64.12
N SER A 411 -31.26 17.06 65.39
CA SER A 411 -32.11 16.33 66.32
C SER A 411 -32.59 17.19 67.50
N ALA A 412 -33.68 16.76 68.13
CA ALA A 412 -34.20 17.29 69.38
C ALA A 412 -34.62 16.12 70.28
N VAL A 413 -34.07 16.06 71.50
CA VAL A 413 -34.29 14.97 72.45
C VAL A 413 -34.71 15.55 73.80
N ARG A 414 -35.76 15.00 74.41
CA ARG A 414 -36.21 15.42 75.75
C ARG A 414 -35.15 15.01 76.79
N GLY A 415 -34.78 15.95 77.66
CA GLY A 415 -33.63 15.87 78.58
C GLY A 415 -32.58 16.92 78.24
N THR A 416 -31.84 17.40 79.25
CA THR A 416 -30.82 18.45 79.10
C THR A 416 -29.43 17.82 79.24
N VAL A 417 -28.45 18.24 78.44
CA VAL A 417 -27.04 17.91 78.68
C VAL A 417 -26.55 18.52 80.01
N ASP A 418 -25.70 17.82 80.77
CA ASP A 418 -25.39 18.20 82.16
C ASP A 418 -24.26 19.25 82.32
N THR A 419 -23.54 19.57 81.24
CA THR A 419 -22.39 20.51 81.26
C THR A 419 -22.84 21.97 81.08
N VAL A 420 -22.82 22.72 82.18
CA VAL A 420 -23.34 24.09 82.26
C VAL A 420 -22.28 25.14 81.91
N ASN A 421 -22.53 25.94 80.86
CA ASN A 421 -21.86 27.22 80.64
C ASN A 421 -22.93 28.32 80.50
N GLU A 422 -23.37 28.84 81.65
CA GLU A 422 -24.60 29.66 81.82
C GLU A 422 -24.39 31.16 81.52
N VAL A 423 -23.61 31.54 80.50
CA VAL A 423 -23.46 32.96 80.15
C VAL A 423 -24.62 33.39 79.22
N GLY A 424 -25.73 33.80 79.84
CA GLY A 424 -26.86 34.40 79.14
C GLY A 424 -26.51 35.80 78.63
N VAL A 425 -26.29 35.93 77.33
CA VAL A 425 -26.18 37.25 76.68
C VAL A 425 -27.54 37.68 76.15
N ASN A 426 -27.89 38.93 76.43
CA ASN A 426 -29.09 39.57 75.92
C ASN A 426 -28.70 40.41 74.69
N THR A 427 -28.95 39.88 73.50
CA THR A 427 -28.70 40.56 72.23
C THR A 427 -29.85 40.34 71.26
N ILE A 428 -29.96 41.18 70.25
CA ILE A 428 -30.96 41.03 69.18
C ILE A 428 -30.62 39.77 68.38
N PRO A 429 -31.62 38.91 68.05
CA PRO A 429 -31.40 37.77 67.16
C PRO A 429 -30.81 38.23 65.83
N ASP A 430 -29.80 37.51 65.36
CA ASP A 430 -29.17 37.87 64.09
C ASP A 430 -30.03 37.36 62.92
N ALA A 431 -30.13 38.14 61.84
CA ALA A 431 -30.75 37.71 60.59
C ALA A 431 -29.85 36.77 59.76
N GLY A 432 -28.55 36.72 60.09
CA GLY A 432 -27.53 35.90 59.44
C GLY A 432 -26.21 35.98 60.18
N PHE A 433 -25.24 35.15 59.80
CA PHE A 433 -23.91 35.18 60.43
C PHE A 433 -23.18 36.50 60.15
N ARG A 434 -22.48 37.01 61.16
CA ARG A 434 -21.63 38.21 61.05
C ARG A 434 -20.20 37.89 61.50
N TYR A 435 -19.22 38.54 60.90
CA TYR A 435 -17.80 38.36 61.25
C TYR A 435 -17.33 39.51 62.14
N SER A 436 -16.74 39.19 63.31
CA SER A 436 -16.19 40.20 64.22
C SER A 436 -15.19 39.58 65.19
N GLY A 437 -14.05 40.24 65.44
CA GLY A 437 -13.07 39.78 66.43
C GLY A 437 -12.41 38.44 66.09
N GLY A 438 -12.22 38.14 64.80
CA GLY A 438 -11.58 36.89 64.36
C GLY A 438 -12.50 35.67 64.41
N GLN A 439 -13.82 35.84 64.51
CA GLN A 439 -14.77 34.73 64.62
C GLN A 439 -16.08 35.07 63.88
N TRP A 440 -16.76 34.02 63.42
CA TRP A 440 -18.13 34.11 62.93
C TRP A 440 -19.09 33.97 64.10
N ILE A 441 -20.12 34.82 64.12
CA ILE A 441 -21.08 34.93 65.22
C ILE A 441 -22.49 34.88 64.65
N PHE A 442 -23.36 34.09 65.29
CA PHE A 442 -24.80 34.08 65.06
C PHE A 442 -25.55 33.98 66.39
N ASN A 443 -26.31 35.03 66.71
CA ASN A 443 -27.17 35.08 67.88
C ASN A 443 -28.51 34.38 67.57
N MET A 444 -28.64 33.12 67.98
CA MET A 444 -29.81 32.28 67.72
C MET A 444 -30.94 32.57 68.73
N ALA A 445 -32.16 32.84 68.25
CA ALA A 445 -33.31 33.11 69.12
C ALA A 445 -33.72 31.89 69.97
N THR A 446 -33.96 32.09 71.27
CA THR A 446 -34.41 31.02 72.18
C THR A 446 -35.93 30.83 72.21
N THR A 447 -36.71 31.77 71.65
CA THR A 447 -38.19 31.76 71.72
C THR A 447 -38.82 30.56 71.02
N ASN A 448 -38.13 30.01 70.01
CA ASN A 448 -38.60 28.87 69.22
C ASN A 448 -38.13 27.52 69.79
N LEU A 449 -37.44 27.51 70.94
CA LEU A 449 -36.94 26.30 71.59
C LEU A 449 -37.77 25.96 72.83
N THR A 450 -37.85 24.67 73.13
CA THR A 450 -38.60 24.11 74.27
C THR A 450 -37.65 23.84 75.44
N ALA A 451 -38.08 24.19 76.66
CA ALA A 451 -37.34 23.86 77.87
C ALA A 451 -37.20 22.33 78.08
N ALA A 452 -36.22 21.92 78.88
CA ALA A 452 -35.87 20.51 79.14
C ALA A 452 -35.62 19.69 77.86
N THR A 453 -35.03 20.30 76.83
CA THR A 453 -34.74 19.66 75.54
C THR A 453 -33.30 19.94 75.11
N THR A 454 -32.63 18.91 74.60
CA THR A 454 -31.31 18.99 73.97
C THR A 454 -31.47 18.98 72.46
N TYR A 455 -30.88 19.97 71.80
CA TYR A 455 -30.86 20.10 70.36
C TYR A 455 -29.46 19.87 69.83
N THR A 456 -29.32 19.11 68.75
CA THR A 456 -28.06 19.02 67.99
C THR A 456 -28.18 19.86 66.73
N PHE A 457 -27.24 20.77 66.53
CA PHE A 457 -27.17 21.64 65.37
C PHE A 457 -25.90 21.40 64.58
N ARG A 458 -25.96 21.75 63.29
CA ARG A 458 -24.86 21.72 62.35
C ARG A 458 -24.73 23.06 61.65
N ILE A 459 -23.53 23.64 61.68
CA ILE A 459 -23.18 24.78 60.83
C ILE A 459 -22.77 24.21 59.47
N ASN A 460 -23.50 24.58 58.41
CA ASN A 460 -23.19 24.13 57.07
C ASN A 460 -22.13 25.06 56.46
N LEU A 461 -20.91 24.55 56.33
CA LEU A 461 -19.86 25.18 55.54
C LEU A 461 -20.09 24.82 54.06
N ALA A 462 -19.77 25.73 53.14
CA ALA A 462 -20.08 25.51 51.73
C ALA A 462 -19.25 24.42 51.03
N TYR A 463 -18.08 24.09 51.57
CA TYR A 463 -17.04 23.38 50.82
C TYR A 463 -16.35 22.23 51.56
N ASP A 464 -16.71 21.99 52.81
CA ASP A 464 -16.18 20.89 53.61
C ASP A 464 -17.35 20.20 54.34
N PRO A 465 -17.57 18.89 54.12
CA PRO A 465 -18.59 18.12 54.83
C PRO A 465 -18.24 17.90 56.32
N SER A 466 -17.03 18.26 56.76
CA SER A 466 -16.61 18.31 58.16
C SER A 466 -17.32 19.46 58.88
N SER A 467 -18.62 19.30 59.04
CA SER A 467 -19.49 20.32 59.59
C SER A 467 -19.22 20.54 61.08
N ILE A 468 -19.19 21.80 61.50
CA ILE A 468 -19.11 22.14 62.92
C ILE A 468 -20.44 21.77 63.55
N THR A 469 -20.44 20.73 64.39
CA THR A 469 -21.64 20.31 65.14
C THR A 469 -21.54 20.75 66.58
N PHE A 470 -22.69 21.13 67.14
CA PHE A 470 -22.79 21.51 68.54
C PHE A 470 -24.14 21.10 69.11
N LYS A 471 -24.19 20.87 70.42
CA LYS A 471 -25.37 20.48 71.18
C LYS A 471 -25.71 21.55 72.21
N ILE A 472 -26.96 21.98 72.23
CA ILE A 472 -27.45 22.91 73.24
C ILE A 472 -28.59 22.29 74.05
N GLY A 473 -28.46 22.29 75.36
CA GLY A 473 -29.55 22.06 76.30
C GLY A 473 -30.29 23.35 76.59
N VAL A 474 -31.62 23.33 76.59
CA VAL A 474 -32.45 24.47 76.98
C VAL A 474 -33.09 24.16 78.34
N LYS A 475 -32.76 24.97 79.35
CA LYS A 475 -33.28 24.84 80.72
C LYS A 475 -34.50 25.72 80.95
#